data_AF-A0A9E1XHR6-F1
#
_entry.id   AF-A0A9E1XHR6-F1
#
_cell.length_a   1.000
_cell.length_b   1.000
_cell.length_c   1.000
_cell.angle_alpha   90.00
_cell.angle_beta   90.00
_cell.angle_gamma   90.00
#
_symmetry.space_group_name_H-M   'P 1'
#
loop_
_entity.id
_entity.type
_entity.pdbx_description
1 polymer ?
#
loop_
_entity_poly.entity_id
_entity_poly.type
_entity_poly.pdbx_seq_one_letter_code
_entity_poly.pdbx_strand_id
1 'polypeptide(L)'
;MDPQRKRYYWIGAILLTLWLAVWLTATLVWNRLDADRLIIRQIWSSETGWSLGDAQPWRFLYEFGTIPAFALTFISLLAWYRSLQSPKWIRFRRYFLLYSLTSIVGAGLIVNALLKEYTGRPRPREVAEFGGNWEYRAALELGIPGQGQSFPCGHCTMGFIFASGVMFWNYSPPVAIGSLALGLGYGTLMSTARLLQGAHYVSDAFWSLGVMGATFICFYFFVLQPPLSDSVLVRKISNRTKWRLRIGITACLILITVLYSTRRPFFKEHQRIVSLPLEAQHIELVTNVPAENWAVEFTNIDHLIMDLQANGFAFPASQHDLDVGTELSSEGIMQILVNSKTVGYFPELHEGVTLKVPVRFQHRLSLTPLLP
;
A
#
# COMPACT_ATOMS: atom_id res chain seq x y z
N MET A 1 24.69 -12.49 29.20
CA MET A 1 23.88 -11.27 29.03
C MET A 1 23.70 -10.65 30.42
N ASP A 2 23.96 -9.35 30.57
CA ASP A 2 23.71 -8.61 31.80
C ASP A 2 22.28 -8.90 32.33
N PRO A 3 22.08 -9.22 33.64
CA PRO A 3 20.77 -9.50 34.22
C PRO A 3 19.70 -8.45 33.89
N GLN A 4 20.08 -7.16 33.84
CA GLN A 4 19.17 -6.08 33.51
C GLN A 4 18.74 -6.15 32.03
N ARG A 5 19.67 -6.41 31.12
CA ARG A 5 19.36 -6.61 29.69
C ARG A 5 18.47 -7.82 29.47
N LYS A 6 18.73 -8.94 30.17
CA LYS A 6 17.89 -10.15 30.09
C LYS A 6 16.46 -9.85 30.51
N ARG A 7 16.28 -9.06 31.58
CA ARG A 7 14.95 -8.60 32.04
C ARG A 7 14.22 -7.80 30.96
N TYR A 8 14.85 -6.77 30.39
CA TYR A 8 14.20 -5.95 29.34
C TYR A 8 13.90 -6.74 28.07
N TYR A 9 14.73 -7.71 27.71
CA TYR A 9 14.44 -8.61 26.59
C TYR A 9 13.14 -9.38 26.81
N TRP A 10 12.96 -10.01 27.99
CA TRP A 10 11.74 -10.75 28.32
C TRP A 10 10.51 -9.84 28.40
N ILE A 11 10.65 -8.64 28.97
CA ILE A 11 9.57 -7.64 28.95
C ILE A 11 9.18 -7.32 27.50
N GLY A 12 10.15 -7.06 26.64
CA GLY A 12 9.91 -6.81 25.22
C GLY A 12 9.24 -7.97 24.51
N ALA A 13 9.65 -9.21 24.79
CA ALA A 13 9.05 -10.41 24.22
C ALA A 13 7.59 -10.56 24.63
N ILE A 14 7.29 -10.41 25.92
CA ILE A 14 5.92 -10.47 26.45
C ILE A 14 5.06 -9.36 25.82
N LEU A 15 5.57 -8.11 25.81
CA LEU A 15 4.84 -6.98 25.24
C LEU A 15 4.58 -7.17 23.74
N LEU A 16 5.56 -7.64 22.97
CA LEU A 16 5.38 -7.90 21.55
C LEU A 16 4.36 -9.01 21.32
N THR A 17 4.44 -10.11 22.07
CA THR A 17 3.48 -11.22 21.96
C THR A 17 2.06 -10.77 22.31
N LEU A 18 1.88 -10.02 23.40
CA LEU A 18 0.57 -9.47 23.79
C LEU A 18 0.05 -8.49 22.73
N TRP A 19 0.92 -7.63 22.21
CA TRP A 19 0.56 -6.69 21.14
C TRP A 19 0.06 -7.42 19.90
N LEU A 20 0.80 -8.42 19.40
CA LEU A 20 0.40 -9.20 18.24
C LEU A 20 -0.90 -9.99 18.49
N ALA A 21 -1.04 -10.59 19.67
CA ALA A 21 -2.24 -11.33 20.05
C ALA A 21 -3.49 -10.44 20.11
N VAL A 22 -3.38 -9.24 20.70
CA VAL A 22 -4.48 -8.27 20.77
C VAL A 22 -4.88 -7.82 19.38
N TRP A 23 -3.91 -7.47 18.52
CA TRP A 23 -4.21 -7.00 17.16
C TRP A 23 -4.84 -8.08 16.30
N LEU A 24 -4.35 -9.31 16.37
CA LEU A 24 -4.92 -10.43 15.64
C LEU A 24 -6.35 -10.73 16.14
N THR A 25 -6.54 -10.83 17.45
CA THR A 25 -7.86 -11.12 18.05
C THR A 25 -8.87 -10.02 17.71
N ALA A 26 -8.48 -8.76 17.86
CA ALA A 26 -9.33 -7.62 17.50
C ALA A 26 -9.70 -7.64 16.01
N THR A 27 -8.77 -7.99 15.13
CA THR A 27 -9.02 -8.10 13.68
C THR A 27 -10.02 -9.22 13.37
N LEU A 28 -9.87 -10.38 13.99
CA LEU A 28 -10.78 -11.51 13.80
C LEU A 28 -12.21 -11.16 14.24
N VAL A 29 -12.35 -10.51 15.40
CA VAL A 29 -13.65 -10.02 15.89
C VAL A 29 -14.22 -8.95 14.94
N TRP A 30 -13.39 -7.99 14.51
CA TRP A 30 -13.79 -6.91 13.61
C TRP A 30 -14.32 -7.42 12.27
N ASN A 31 -13.61 -8.39 11.67
CA ASN A 31 -14.02 -9.04 10.43
C ASN A 31 -15.31 -9.85 10.61
N ARG A 32 -15.46 -10.56 11.74
CA ARG A 32 -16.66 -11.36 12.03
C ARG A 32 -17.92 -10.50 12.12
N LEU A 33 -17.77 -9.26 12.60
CA LEU A 33 -18.84 -8.28 12.74
C LEU A 33 -19.10 -7.48 11.46
N ASP A 34 -18.32 -7.68 10.39
CA ASP A 34 -18.39 -6.89 9.16
C ASP A 34 -18.29 -5.37 9.41
N ALA A 35 -17.54 -4.99 10.44
CA ALA A 35 -17.57 -3.64 11.00
C ALA A 35 -17.07 -2.57 10.01
N ASP A 36 -16.13 -2.91 9.13
CA ASP A 36 -15.66 -2.02 8.08
C ASP A 36 -16.82 -1.58 7.15
N ARG A 37 -17.58 -2.53 6.59
CA ARG A 37 -18.69 -2.20 5.68
C ARG A 37 -19.81 -1.46 6.41
N LEU A 38 -20.12 -1.86 7.64
CA LEU A 38 -21.13 -1.18 8.46
C LEU A 38 -20.80 0.30 8.67
N ILE A 39 -19.54 0.64 8.90
CA ILE A 39 -19.10 2.04 9.05
C ILE A 39 -19.12 2.75 7.70
N ILE A 40 -18.63 2.13 6.63
CA ILE A 40 -18.60 2.76 5.30
C ILE A 40 -20.02 3.08 4.80
N ARG A 41 -21.01 2.21 5.03
CA ARG A 41 -22.42 2.45 4.67
C ARG A 41 -23.01 3.72 5.30
N GLN A 42 -22.48 4.18 6.44
CA GLN A 42 -22.92 5.42 7.08
C GLN A 42 -22.28 6.67 6.48
N ILE A 43 -21.18 6.50 5.74
CA ILE A 43 -20.37 7.59 5.19
C ILE A 43 -20.67 7.79 3.71
N TRP A 44 -20.81 6.70 2.96
CA TRP A 44 -21.09 6.73 1.53
C TRP A 44 -22.57 7.00 1.24
N SER A 45 -22.84 7.80 0.20
CA SER A 45 -24.19 8.06 -0.32
C SER A 45 -24.27 7.73 -1.81
N SER A 46 -25.37 7.11 -2.24
CA SER A 46 -25.63 6.88 -3.67
C SER A 46 -25.85 8.17 -4.46
N GLU A 47 -26.26 9.25 -3.80
CA GLU A 47 -26.54 10.55 -4.45
C GLU A 47 -25.29 11.41 -4.58
N THR A 48 -24.47 11.47 -3.53
CA THR A 48 -23.33 12.40 -3.44
C THR A 48 -21.98 11.69 -3.40
N GLY A 49 -21.95 10.36 -3.45
CA GLY A 49 -20.74 9.55 -3.43
C GLY A 49 -19.88 9.81 -2.19
N TRP A 50 -18.61 10.17 -2.43
CA TRP A 50 -17.58 10.41 -1.40
C TRP A 50 -17.33 11.91 -1.13
N SER A 51 -18.36 12.75 -1.33
CA SER A 51 -18.26 14.21 -1.23
C SER A 51 -17.68 14.75 0.09
N LEU A 52 -17.91 14.04 1.21
CA LEU A 52 -17.35 14.42 2.52
C LEU A 52 -15.82 14.46 2.50
N GLY A 53 -15.17 13.59 1.71
CA GLY A 53 -13.72 13.50 1.63
C GLY A 53 -13.04 14.72 0.98
N ASP A 54 -13.77 15.43 0.12
CA ASP A 54 -13.29 16.61 -0.60
C ASP A 54 -13.48 17.91 0.19
N ALA A 55 -14.32 17.87 1.23
CA ALA A 55 -14.56 19.01 2.11
C ALA A 55 -13.36 19.30 3.03
N GLN A 56 -13.25 20.55 3.46
CA GLN A 56 -12.33 20.92 4.54
C GLN A 56 -12.88 20.44 5.89
N PRO A 57 -12.02 20.00 6.84
CA PRO A 57 -10.55 20.02 6.81
C PRO A 57 -9.89 18.76 6.19
N TRP A 58 -10.68 17.81 5.67
CA TRP A 58 -10.20 16.48 5.26
C TRP A 58 -9.25 16.54 4.07
N ARG A 59 -9.55 17.40 3.09
CA ARG A 59 -8.65 17.64 1.96
C ARG A 59 -7.31 18.21 2.40
N PHE A 60 -7.30 19.19 3.31
CA PHE A 60 -6.05 19.74 3.87
C PHE A 60 -5.22 18.67 4.59
N LEU A 61 -5.86 17.82 5.39
CA LEU A 61 -5.17 16.72 6.06
C LEU A 61 -4.58 15.71 5.09
N TYR A 62 -5.25 15.42 3.97
CA TYR A 62 -4.70 14.58 2.92
C TYR A 62 -3.47 15.21 2.26
N GLU A 63 -3.53 16.50 1.89
CA GLU A 63 -2.45 17.18 1.17
C GLU A 63 -1.23 17.47 2.04
N PHE A 64 -1.45 17.91 3.29
CA PHE A 64 -0.38 18.44 4.14
C PHE A 64 -0.16 17.67 5.45
N GLY A 65 -1.07 16.78 5.83
CA GLY A 65 -1.03 16.12 7.13
C GLY A 65 0.16 15.16 7.33
N THR A 66 0.86 14.78 6.26
CA THR A 66 2.08 13.96 6.38
C THR A 66 3.34 14.79 6.65
N ILE A 67 3.31 16.11 6.39
CA ILE A 67 4.48 17.00 6.46
C ILE A 67 5.10 17.03 7.86
N PRO A 68 4.34 17.20 8.97
CA PRO A 68 4.94 17.25 10.31
C PRO A 68 5.76 15.99 10.64
N ALA A 69 5.27 14.82 10.22
CA ALA A 69 5.94 13.54 10.46
C ALA A 69 7.25 13.42 9.69
N PHE A 70 7.24 13.79 8.40
CA PHE A 70 8.44 13.81 7.57
C PHE A 70 9.47 14.81 8.09
N ALA A 71 9.03 16.02 8.45
CA ALA A 71 9.89 17.05 9.02
C ALA A 71 10.55 16.56 10.32
N LEU A 72 9.79 15.97 11.24
CA LEU A 72 10.34 15.44 12.49
C LEU A 72 11.27 14.24 12.26
N THR A 73 10.99 13.40 11.27
CA THR A 73 11.87 12.29 10.89
C THR A 73 13.21 12.80 10.37
N PHE A 74 13.18 13.81 9.48
CA PHE A 74 14.38 14.44 8.94
C PHE A 74 15.19 15.17 10.02
N ILE A 75 14.52 15.95 10.87
CA ILE A 75 15.15 16.62 12.01
C ILE A 75 15.79 15.60 12.96
N SER A 76 15.10 14.49 13.25
CA SER A 76 15.63 13.42 14.11
C SER A 76 16.85 12.75 13.50
N LEU A 77 16.88 12.49 12.18
CA LEU A 77 18.07 11.96 11.51
C LEU A 77 19.24 12.93 11.57
N LEU A 78 18.99 14.22 11.35
CA LEU A 78 20.02 15.25 11.44
C LEU A 78 20.55 15.39 12.87
N ALA A 79 19.67 15.38 13.87
CA ALA A 79 20.03 15.41 15.28
C ALA A 79 20.82 14.17 15.70
N TRP A 80 20.43 12.99 15.21
CA TRP A 80 21.20 11.75 15.38
C TRP A 80 22.60 11.89 14.78
N TYR A 81 22.73 12.35 13.53
CA TYR A 81 24.03 12.54 12.89
C TYR A 81 24.91 13.55 13.65
N ARG A 82 24.34 14.68 14.09
CA ARG A 82 25.01 15.69 14.93
C ARG A 82 25.46 15.11 16.27
N SER A 83 24.70 14.20 16.86
CA SER A 83 25.06 13.53 18.11
C SER A 83 26.31 12.65 18.00
N LEU A 84 26.71 12.25 16.79
CA LEU A 84 27.97 11.55 16.55
C LEU A 84 29.20 12.46 16.64
N GLN A 85 28.98 13.79 16.58
CA GLN A 85 30.03 14.81 16.52
C GLN A 85 30.07 15.68 17.78
N SER A 86 28.97 15.76 18.53
CA SER A 86 28.82 16.67 19.67
C SER A 86 28.47 15.93 20.97
N PRO A 87 29.28 16.08 22.04
CA PRO A 87 28.96 15.53 23.36
C PRO A 87 27.64 16.05 23.95
N LYS A 88 27.18 17.24 23.55
CA LYS A 88 25.93 17.83 24.08
C LYS A 88 24.69 16.97 23.75
N TRP A 89 24.68 16.35 22.58
CA TRP A 89 23.51 15.64 22.02
C TRP A 89 23.56 14.13 22.26
N ILE A 90 24.68 13.59 22.78
CA ILE A 90 24.88 12.14 22.91
C ILE A 90 23.82 11.48 23.78
N ARG A 91 23.36 12.17 24.83
CA ARG A 91 22.34 11.67 25.75
C ARG A 91 21.01 11.32 25.06
N PHE A 92 20.71 11.96 23.92
CA PHE A 92 19.48 11.78 23.15
C PHE A 92 19.68 10.96 21.87
N ARG A 93 20.91 10.51 21.58
CA ARG A 93 21.26 9.82 20.33
C ARG A 93 20.33 8.64 20.01
N ARG A 94 20.10 7.75 20.98
CA ARG A 94 19.25 6.57 20.76
C ARG A 94 17.78 6.93 20.58
N TYR A 95 17.32 8.03 21.18
CA TYR A 95 15.96 8.52 21.01
C TYR A 95 15.72 9.00 19.59
N PHE A 96 16.63 9.83 19.06
CA PHE A 96 16.57 10.27 17.66
C PHE A 96 16.62 9.08 16.69
N LEU A 97 17.51 8.12 16.95
CA LEU A 97 17.62 6.93 16.14
C LEU A 97 16.35 6.07 16.18
N LEU A 98 15.76 5.88 17.37
CA LEU A 98 14.54 5.10 17.53
C LEU A 98 13.37 5.70 16.76
N TYR A 99 13.16 7.01 16.88
CA TYR A 99 12.11 7.71 16.14
C TYR A 99 12.31 7.54 14.63
N SER A 100 13.52 7.83 14.13
CA SER A 100 13.83 7.72 12.71
C SER A 100 13.69 6.29 12.18
N LEU A 101 14.19 5.29 12.90
CA LEU A 101 14.08 3.88 12.50
C LEU A 101 12.61 3.42 12.50
N THR A 102 11.84 3.79 13.52
CA THR A 102 10.41 3.44 13.57
C THR A 102 9.65 4.06 12.39
N SER A 103 9.94 5.31 12.03
CA SER A 103 9.32 5.96 10.88
C SER A 103 9.75 5.32 9.55
N ILE A 104 11.05 5.15 9.32
CA ILE A 104 11.57 4.66 8.03
C ILE A 104 11.19 3.20 7.81
N VAL A 105 11.38 2.36 8.83
CA VAL A 105 11.14 0.92 8.71
C VAL A 105 9.65 0.61 8.86
N GLY A 106 8.97 1.19 9.85
CA GLY A 106 7.55 0.93 10.09
C GLY A 106 6.68 1.50 8.97
N ALA A 107 6.73 2.82 8.76
CA ALA A 107 5.88 3.47 7.77
C ALA A 107 6.39 3.29 6.34
N GLY A 108 7.68 3.54 6.10
CA GLY A 108 8.26 3.50 4.75
C GLY A 108 8.35 2.08 4.19
N LEU A 109 9.09 1.21 4.88
CA LEU A 109 9.37 -0.14 4.39
C LEU A 109 8.20 -1.10 4.60
N ILE A 110 7.75 -1.30 5.84
CA ILE A 110 6.76 -2.35 6.15
C ILE A 110 5.39 -1.95 5.60
N VAL A 111 4.85 -0.79 6.00
CA VAL A 111 3.50 -0.40 5.59
C VAL A 111 3.41 -0.10 4.09
N ASN A 112 4.25 0.80 3.56
CA ASN A 112 4.10 1.23 2.17
C ASN A 112 4.77 0.31 1.14
N ALA A 113 6.01 -0.15 1.38
CA ALA A 113 6.72 -0.93 0.35
C ALA A 113 6.39 -2.43 0.37
N LEU A 114 6.17 -3.04 1.54
CA LEU A 114 5.97 -4.49 1.67
C LEU A 114 4.50 -4.90 1.74
N LEU A 115 3.70 -4.23 2.56
CA LEU A 115 2.30 -4.64 2.74
C LEU A 115 1.40 -4.03 1.66
N LYS A 116 1.41 -2.70 1.53
CA LYS A 116 0.44 -1.96 0.69
C LYS A 116 0.44 -2.34 -0.78
N GLU A 117 1.60 -2.64 -1.37
CA GLU A 117 1.68 -3.00 -2.79
C GLU A 117 1.25 -4.46 -3.05
N TYR A 118 1.27 -5.32 -2.03
CA TYR A 118 1.11 -6.78 -2.17
C TYR A 118 -0.20 -7.33 -1.61
N THR A 119 -0.92 -6.58 -0.78
CA THR A 119 -2.14 -7.08 -0.13
C THR A 119 -3.31 -7.23 -1.09
N GLY A 120 -3.35 -6.43 -2.16
CA GLY A 120 -4.39 -6.52 -3.18
C GLY A 120 -5.79 -6.19 -2.65
N ARG A 121 -5.89 -5.40 -1.58
CA ARG A 121 -7.17 -5.07 -0.95
C ARG A 121 -7.78 -3.83 -1.61
N PRO A 122 -8.96 -3.91 -2.24
CA PRO A 122 -9.68 -2.76 -2.81
C PRO A 122 -9.96 -1.67 -1.78
N ARG A 123 -9.86 -0.40 -2.18
CA ARG A 123 -10.33 0.72 -1.35
C ARG A 123 -11.87 0.73 -1.27
N PRO A 124 -12.46 1.33 -0.23
CA PRO A 124 -13.92 1.48 -0.15
C PRO A 124 -14.54 2.01 -1.44
N ARG A 125 -13.99 3.08 -2.03
CA ARG A 125 -14.50 3.67 -3.28
C ARG A 125 -14.29 2.82 -4.54
N GLU A 126 -13.47 1.77 -4.45
CA GLU A 126 -13.19 0.84 -5.55
C GLU A 126 -14.08 -0.41 -5.45
N VAL A 127 -14.85 -0.56 -4.36
CA VAL A 127 -15.77 -1.68 -4.14
C VAL A 127 -17.11 -1.45 -4.82
N ALA A 128 -17.66 -2.49 -5.46
CA ALA A 128 -18.93 -2.47 -6.20
C ALA A 128 -20.10 -1.94 -5.36
N GLU A 129 -20.18 -2.32 -4.08
CA GLU A 129 -21.18 -1.83 -3.13
C GLU A 129 -21.18 -0.29 -2.97
N PHE A 130 -20.05 0.36 -3.18
CA PHE A 130 -19.87 1.81 -2.97
C PHE A 130 -19.51 2.57 -4.27
N GLY A 131 -19.96 2.03 -5.41
CA GLY A 131 -19.81 2.66 -6.74
C GLY A 131 -18.51 2.34 -7.48
N GLY A 132 -17.74 1.36 -7.01
CA GLY A 132 -16.57 0.83 -7.72
C GLY A 132 -16.86 -0.42 -8.54
N ASN A 133 -15.81 -1.19 -8.86
CA ASN A 133 -15.90 -2.38 -9.73
C ASN A 133 -15.40 -3.67 -9.07
N TRP A 134 -14.80 -3.59 -7.89
CA TRP A 134 -14.15 -4.75 -7.26
C TRP A 134 -14.96 -5.27 -6.07
N GLU A 135 -14.71 -6.52 -5.69
CA GLU A 135 -15.35 -7.10 -4.51
C GLU A 135 -14.70 -6.61 -3.21
N TYR A 136 -15.50 -6.49 -2.16
CA TYR A 136 -14.98 -6.20 -0.83
C TYR A 136 -14.11 -7.35 -0.32
N ARG A 137 -12.99 -7.00 0.33
CA ARG A 137 -12.14 -7.95 1.07
C ARG A 137 -11.95 -7.51 2.51
N ALA A 138 -12.04 -8.45 3.44
CA ALA A 138 -11.83 -8.20 4.85
C ALA A 138 -10.34 -7.92 5.17
N ALA A 139 -10.04 -7.40 6.37
CA ALA A 139 -8.66 -7.20 6.77
C ALA A 139 -7.92 -8.54 6.87
N LEU A 140 -6.69 -8.62 6.37
CA LEU A 140 -5.89 -9.86 6.21
C LEU A 140 -6.42 -10.86 5.16
N GLU A 141 -7.48 -10.54 4.44
CA GLU A 141 -7.90 -11.30 3.27
C GLU A 141 -7.13 -10.79 2.04
N LEU A 142 -6.19 -11.59 1.55
CA LEU A 142 -5.34 -11.21 0.42
C LEU A 142 -6.14 -11.21 -0.89
N GLY A 143 -5.98 -10.15 -1.67
CA GLY A 143 -6.44 -10.09 -3.05
C GLY A 143 -5.29 -10.27 -4.05
N ILE A 144 -5.45 -9.73 -5.26
CA ILE A 144 -4.43 -9.82 -6.31
C ILE A 144 -3.38 -8.71 -6.06
N PRO A 145 -2.09 -9.02 -5.94
CA PRO A 145 -1.04 -8.00 -5.79
C PRO A 145 -1.13 -6.92 -6.87
N GLY A 146 -1.02 -5.65 -6.47
CA GLY A 146 -1.23 -4.49 -7.35
C GLY A 146 -2.70 -4.09 -7.55
N GLN A 147 -3.67 -5.01 -7.40
CA GLN A 147 -5.10 -4.70 -7.47
C GLN A 147 -5.59 -4.11 -6.16
N GLY A 148 -5.69 -2.78 -6.08
CA GLY A 148 -6.13 -2.12 -4.86
C GLY A 148 -5.03 -2.02 -3.81
N GLN A 149 -4.98 -0.87 -3.16
CA GLN A 149 -3.88 -0.49 -2.26
C GLN A 149 -4.42 0.18 -1.00
N SER A 150 -5.45 -0.42 -0.40
CA SER A 150 -6.07 0.07 0.84
C SER A 150 -5.29 -0.37 2.09
N PHE A 151 -4.87 -1.63 2.18
CA PHE A 151 -4.31 -2.16 3.42
C PHE A 151 -2.77 -2.20 3.40
N PRO A 152 -2.06 -1.62 4.40
CA PRO A 152 -2.51 -0.71 5.44
C PRO A 152 -2.47 0.77 5.02
N CYS A 153 -3.00 1.65 5.88
CA CYS A 153 -3.06 3.08 5.62
C CYS A 153 -1.72 3.81 5.88
N GLY A 154 -0.97 4.10 4.82
CA GLY A 154 0.30 4.84 4.91
C GLY A 154 0.19 6.31 5.38
N HIS A 155 -0.93 6.99 5.16
CA HIS A 155 -1.12 8.36 5.69
C HIS A 155 -1.31 8.32 7.22
N CYS A 156 -2.00 7.29 7.72
CA CYS A 156 -2.31 7.11 9.13
C CYS A 156 -1.03 6.91 9.97
N THR A 157 -0.02 6.21 9.43
CA THR A 157 1.27 6.04 10.12
C THR A 157 1.97 7.36 10.42
N MET A 158 1.75 8.40 9.61
CA MET A 158 2.35 9.72 9.80
C MET A 158 1.75 10.46 11.01
N GLY A 159 0.52 10.14 11.42
CA GLY A 159 0.02 10.59 12.72
C GLY A 159 0.51 9.70 13.85
N PHE A 160 0.43 8.38 13.69
CA PHE A 160 0.78 7.45 14.77
C PHE A 160 2.25 7.46 15.18
N ILE A 161 3.18 7.88 14.31
CA ILE A 161 4.61 7.93 14.64
C ILE A 161 4.91 8.85 15.86
N PHE A 162 4.13 9.90 16.10
CA PHE A 162 4.34 10.76 17.27
C PHE A 162 4.16 10.02 18.60
N ALA A 163 3.41 8.91 18.62
CA ALA A 163 3.24 8.08 19.80
C ALA A 163 4.56 7.42 20.25
N SER A 164 5.53 7.28 19.36
CA SER A 164 6.87 6.78 19.70
C SER A 164 7.61 7.66 20.72
N GLY A 165 7.18 8.92 20.91
CA GLY A 165 7.67 9.79 21.98
C GLY A 165 7.43 9.24 23.39
N VAL A 166 6.62 8.19 23.55
CA VAL A 166 6.52 7.41 24.80
C VAL A 166 7.87 6.91 25.30
N MET A 167 8.88 6.76 24.41
CA MET A 167 10.26 6.45 24.78
C MET A 167 10.85 7.41 25.83
N PHE A 168 10.35 8.65 25.93
CA PHE A 168 10.80 9.65 26.91
C PHE A 168 10.24 9.42 28.33
N TRP A 169 9.52 8.33 28.60
CA TRP A 169 8.89 8.06 29.90
C TRP A 169 9.84 8.25 31.10
N ASN A 170 11.05 7.70 31.02
CA ASN A 170 12.04 7.80 32.10
C ASN A 170 12.70 9.18 32.21
N TYR A 171 12.54 10.03 31.21
CA TYR A 171 13.10 11.39 31.19
C TYR A 171 12.06 12.43 31.62
N SER A 172 10.85 12.36 31.06
CA SER A 172 9.73 13.23 31.38
C SER A 172 8.41 12.51 31.07
N PRO A 173 7.73 11.94 32.09
CA PRO A 173 6.43 11.32 31.91
C PRO A 173 5.39 12.25 31.24
N PRO A 174 5.30 13.56 31.57
CA PRO A 174 4.39 14.47 30.87
C PRO A 174 4.66 14.55 29.35
N VAL A 175 5.93 14.61 28.94
CA VAL A 175 6.28 14.62 27.51
C VAL A 175 5.93 13.29 26.85
N ALA A 176 6.17 12.16 27.52
CA ALA A 176 5.86 10.84 27.00
C ALA A 176 4.33 10.66 26.81
N ILE A 177 3.53 11.06 27.80
CA ILE A 177 2.07 11.00 27.75
C ILE A 177 1.55 11.97 26.68
N GLY A 178 2.05 13.20 26.64
CA GLY A 178 1.66 14.18 25.62
C GLY A 178 1.98 13.71 24.21
N SER A 179 3.13 13.06 23.99
CA SER A 179 3.50 12.48 22.69
C SER A 179 2.60 11.30 22.31
N LEU A 180 2.29 10.43 23.27
CA LEU A 180 1.38 9.31 23.07
C LEU A 180 -0.03 9.80 22.69
N ALA A 181 -0.58 10.75 23.45
CA ALA A 181 -1.88 11.35 23.19
C ALA A 181 -1.90 12.07 21.83
N LEU A 182 -0.85 12.85 21.50
CA LEU A 182 -0.71 13.50 20.20
C LEU A 182 -0.68 12.49 19.06
N GLY A 183 0.10 11.42 19.17
CA GLY A 183 0.19 10.41 18.12
C GLY A 183 -1.09 9.62 17.91
N LEU A 184 -1.77 9.23 18.98
CA LEU A 184 -3.05 8.55 18.88
C LEU A 184 -4.15 9.48 18.36
N GLY A 185 -4.21 10.72 18.86
CA GLY A 185 -5.19 11.71 18.40
C GLY A 185 -4.97 12.11 16.94
N TYR A 186 -3.74 12.45 16.57
CA TYR A 186 -3.43 12.86 15.21
C TYR A 186 -3.49 11.70 14.22
N GLY A 187 -3.03 10.50 14.60
CA GLY A 187 -3.20 9.29 13.81
C GLY A 187 -4.66 8.96 13.55
N THR A 188 -5.53 9.10 14.56
CA THR A 188 -6.98 8.94 14.40
C THR A 188 -7.54 10.01 13.47
N LEU A 189 -7.16 11.28 13.63
CA LEU A 189 -7.61 12.37 12.75
C LEU A 189 -7.24 12.14 11.28
N MET A 190 -5.99 11.73 11.02
CA MET A 190 -5.52 11.36 9.68
C MET A 190 -6.27 10.14 9.13
N SER A 191 -6.59 9.17 9.99
CA SER A 191 -7.36 7.99 9.63
C SER A 191 -8.79 8.34 9.22
N THR A 192 -9.45 9.22 9.98
CA THR A 192 -10.79 9.72 9.67
C THR A 192 -10.81 10.44 8.32
N ALA A 193 -9.82 11.30 8.03
CA ALA A 193 -9.73 11.96 6.73
C ALA A 193 -9.71 10.96 5.57
N ARG A 194 -8.93 9.88 5.70
CA ARG A 194 -8.82 8.86 4.66
C ARG A 194 -10.03 7.93 4.58
N LEU A 195 -10.70 7.69 5.70
CA LEU A 195 -11.97 6.96 5.76
C LEU A 195 -13.06 7.71 4.99
N LEU A 196 -13.21 9.01 5.26
CA LEU A 196 -14.21 9.86 4.61
C LEU A 196 -13.97 10.05 3.11
N GLN A 197 -12.74 9.88 2.65
CA GLN A 197 -12.37 9.90 1.22
C GLN A 197 -12.61 8.57 0.50
N GLY A 198 -13.14 7.56 1.21
CA GLY A 198 -13.29 6.20 0.69
C GLY A 198 -11.98 5.55 0.30
N ALA A 199 -10.88 5.99 0.93
CA ALA A 199 -9.54 5.56 0.56
C ALA A 199 -9.01 4.43 1.44
N HIS A 200 -9.48 4.33 2.69
CA HIS A 200 -9.05 3.33 3.67
C HIS A 200 -10.22 2.94 4.57
N TYR A 201 -10.22 1.70 5.04
CA TYR A 201 -11.10 1.23 6.11
C TYR A 201 -10.52 1.56 7.50
N VAL A 202 -11.35 1.45 8.54
CA VAL A 202 -10.89 1.60 9.93
C VAL A 202 -9.86 0.52 10.29
N SER A 203 -10.07 -0.71 9.82
CA SER A 203 -9.10 -1.80 10.00
C SER A 203 -7.73 -1.51 9.36
N ASP A 204 -7.67 -0.79 8.23
CA ASP A 204 -6.40 -0.39 7.61
C ASP A 204 -5.60 0.55 8.52
N ALA A 205 -6.29 1.50 9.17
CA ALA A 205 -5.71 2.42 10.13
C ALA A 205 -5.28 1.73 11.42
N PHE A 206 -6.12 0.80 11.91
CA PHE A 206 -5.81 -0.02 13.09
C PHE A 206 -4.53 -0.84 12.90
N TRP A 207 -4.35 -1.42 11.72
CA TRP A 207 -3.12 -2.15 11.35
C TRP A 207 -1.92 -1.22 11.17
N SER A 208 -2.10 0.00 10.65
CA SER A 208 -1.03 1.00 10.64
C SER A 208 -0.53 1.32 12.05
N LEU A 209 -1.41 1.52 13.03
CA LEU A 209 -1.02 1.68 14.43
C LEU A 209 -0.31 0.41 14.96
N GLY A 210 -0.85 -0.77 14.64
CA GLY A 210 -0.28 -2.06 15.05
C GLY A 210 1.15 -2.28 14.57
N VAL A 211 1.40 -2.06 13.29
CA VAL A 211 2.73 -2.20 12.68
C VAL A 211 3.70 -1.18 13.26
N MET A 212 3.27 0.08 13.43
CA MET A 212 4.11 1.13 14.02
C MET A 212 4.48 0.80 15.47
N GLY A 213 3.53 0.35 16.28
CA GLY A 213 3.76 -0.07 17.66
C GLY A 213 4.67 -1.29 17.76
N ALA A 214 4.44 -2.33 16.95
CA ALA A 214 5.30 -3.52 16.91
C ALA A 214 6.73 -3.15 16.48
N THR A 215 6.88 -2.31 15.46
CA THR A 215 8.18 -1.81 15.00
C THR A 215 8.92 -1.06 16.11
N PHE A 216 8.21 -0.17 16.81
CA PHE A 216 8.74 0.56 17.96
C PHE A 216 9.19 -0.38 19.08
N ILE A 217 8.35 -1.34 19.49
CA ILE A 217 8.66 -2.35 20.52
C ILE A 217 9.92 -3.12 20.12
N CYS A 218 10.01 -3.55 18.85
CA CYS A 218 11.16 -4.29 18.35
C CYS A 218 12.46 -3.48 18.46
N PHE A 219 12.47 -2.23 17.99
CA PHE A 219 13.66 -1.39 18.08
C PHE A 219 14.00 -1.00 19.52
N TYR A 220 13.00 -0.71 20.36
CA TYR A 220 13.20 -0.31 21.74
C TYR A 220 13.79 -1.45 22.58
N PHE A 221 13.21 -2.65 22.53
CA PHE A 221 13.58 -3.76 23.42
C PHE A 221 14.65 -4.72 22.87
N PHE A 222 14.71 -4.94 21.56
CA PHE A 222 15.64 -5.93 20.99
C PHE A 222 16.88 -5.31 20.35
N VAL A 223 16.78 -4.08 19.84
CA VAL A 223 17.90 -3.40 19.15
C VAL A 223 18.61 -2.41 20.06
N LEU A 224 17.91 -1.40 20.58
CA LEU A 224 18.53 -0.32 21.33
C LEU A 224 18.71 -0.64 22.82
N GLN A 225 17.79 -1.43 23.39
CA GLN A 225 17.73 -1.90 24.77
C GLN A 225 17.77 -0.77 25.83
N PRO A 226 16.76 -0.65 26.71
CA PRO A 226 16.78 0.34 27.79
C PRO A 226 17.93 0.11 28.80
N PRO A 227 18.39 1.17 29.50
CA PRO A 227 18.00 2.57 29.33
C PRO A 227 18.58 3.17 28.04
N LEU A 228 17.79 4.02 27.38
CA LEU A 228 18.19 4.63 26.10
C LEU A 228 19.22 5.76 26.25
N SER A 229 19.38 6.32 27.46
CA SER A 229 20.36 7.37 27.72
C SER A 229 21.77 6.83 27.62
N ASP A 230 22.57 7.40 26.70
CA ASP A 230 23.99 7.08 26.61
C ASP A 230 24.79 7.90 27.64
N SER A 231 25.47 7.21 28.57
CA SER A 231 26.47 7.80 29.47
C SER A 231 27.91 7.72 28.91
N VAL A 232 28.09 7.02 27.78
CA VAL A 232 29.42 6.73 27.22
C VAL A 232 30.00 7.97 26.53
N LEU A 233 31.25 8.32 26.88
CA LEU A 233 32.04 9.35 26.20
C LEU A 233 32.09 9.10 24.69
N VAL A 234 31.98 10.16 23.89
CA VAL A 234 32.03 10.10 22.42
C VAL A 234 33.27 9.32 21.97
N ARG A 235 33.11 8.04 21.62
CA ARG A 235 34.19 7.29 20.97
C ARG A 235 34.30 7.83 19.55
N LYS A 236 35.42 8.47 19.20
CA LYS A 236 35.69 8.91 17.82
C LYS A 236 35.54 7.69 16.90
N ILE A 237 34.53 7.72 16.03
CA ILE A 237 34.34 6.68 15.02
C ILE A 237 35.52 6.77 14.05
N SER A 238 36.27 5.67 13.88
CA SER A 238 37.39 5.63 12.95
C SER A 238 36.93 5.87 11.50
N ASN A 239 37.77 6.48 10.67
CA ASN A 239 37.45 6.72 9.25
C ASN A 239 37.09 5.41 8.52
N ARG A 240 37.74 4.29 8.88
CA ARG A 240 37.41 2.95 8.35
C ARG A 240 35.97 2.53 8.67
N THR A 241 35.51 2.77 9.89
CA THR A 241 34.14 2.43 10.31
C THR A 241 33.12 3.32 9.62
N LYS A 242 33.40 4.62 9.46
CA LYS A 242 32.56 5.54 8.69
C LYS A 242 32.41 5.09 7.24
N TRP A 243 33.50 4.70 6.59
CA TRP A 243 33.48 4.18 5.22
C TRP A 243 32.67 2.89 5.10
N ARG A 244 32.86 1.92 6.01
CA ARG A 244 32.06 0.69 6.02
C ARG A 244 30.57 0.96 6.21
N LEU A 245 30.21 1.87 7.11
CA LEU A 245 28.82 2.25 7.33
C LEU A 245 28.21 2.91 6.09
N ARG A 246 28.94 3.82 5.44
CA ARG A 246 28.51 4.45 4.18
C ARG A 246 28.29 3.41 3.09
N ILE A 247 29.27 2.54 2.84
CA ILE A 247 29.17 1.48 1.83
C ILE A 247 27.98 0.56 2.15
N GLY A 248 27.81 0.14 3.41
CA GLY A 248 26.70 -0.72 3.82
C GLY A 248 25.33 -0.05 3.66
N ILE A 249 25.18 1.21 4.07
CA ILE A 249 23.93 1.97 3.88
C ILE A 249 23.66 2.16 2.38
N THR A 250 24.65 2.57 1.59
CA THR A 250 24.49 2.75 0.14
C THR A 250 24.11 1.44 -0.54
N ALA A 251 24.77 0.33 -0.22
CA ALA A 251 24.43 -0.99 -0.76
C ALA A 251 23.01 -1.42 -0.37
N CYS A 252 22.59 -1.18 0.87
CA CYS A 252 21.23 -1.47 1.32
C CYS A 252 20.19 -0.61 0.60
N LEU A 253 20.45 0.69 0.42
CA LEU A 253 19.57 1.60 -0.33
C LEU A 253 19.48 1.22 -1.81
N ILE A 254 20.59 0.81 -2.43
CA ILE A 254 20.60 0.30 -3.80
C ILE A 254 19.77 -0.97 -3.87
N LEU A 255 19.98 -1.93 -2.95
CA LEU A 255 19.23 -3.18 -2.93
C LEU A 255 17.72 -2.93 -2.78
N ILE A 256 17.32 -2.09 -1.81
CA ILE A 256 15.91 -1.73 -1.60
C ILE A 256 15.34 -1.04 -2.85
N THR A 257 16.07 -0.11 -3.46
CA THR A 257 15.64 0.57 -4.69
C THR A 257 15.48 -0.42 -5.85
N VAL A 258 16.43 -1.31 -6.05
CA VAL A 258 16.36 -2.34 -7.10
C VAL A 258 15.19 -3.28 -6.87
N LEU A 259 15.01 -3.78 -5.65
CA LEU A 259 13.89 -4.66 -5.30
C LEU A 259 12.55 -3.95 -5.47
N TYR A 260 12.42 -2.73 -4.94
CA TYR A 260 11.19 -1.95 -5.09
C TYR A 260 10.87 -1.69 -6.56
N SER A 261 11.85 -1.29 -7.36
CA SER A 261 11.59 -0.95 -8.76
C SER A 261 11.39 -2.17 -9.66
N THR A 262 11.97 -3.33 -9.34
CA THR A 262 11.83 -4.55 -10.18
C THR A 262 10.73 -5.50 -9.70
N ARG A 263 10.31 -5.41 -8.44
CA ARG A 263 9.30 -6.28 -7.83
C ARG A 263 8.11 -5.49 -7.32
N ARG A 264 7.80 -4.34 -7.91
CA ARG A 264 6.54 -3.66 -7.62
C ARG A 264 5.41 -4.37 -8.38
N PRO A 265 4.41 -4.94 -7.68
CA PRO A 265 3.24 -5.51 -8.33
C PRO A 265 2.54 -4.50 -9.24
N PHE A 266 2.15 -4.97 -10.41
CA PHE A 266 1.40 -4.22 -11.39
C PHE A 266 0.06 -4.90 -11.61
N PHE A 267 -1.00 -4.10 -11.67
CA PHE A 267 -2.32 -4.55 -12.05
C PHE A 267 -3.03 -3.44 -12.83
N LYS A 268 -3.59 -3.81 -13.97
CA LYS A 268 -4.44 -2.93 -14.77
C LYS A 268 -5.57 -3.74 -15.37
N GLU A 269 -6.75 -3.13 -15.39
CA GLU A 269 -7.96 -3.72 -15.95
C GLU A 269 -8.55 -2.75 -16.97
N HIS A 270 -8.92 -3.28 -18.13
CA HIS A 270 -9.56 -2.54 -19.21
C HIS A 270 -10.83 -3.26 -19.62
N GLN A 271 -11.97 -2.59 -19.41
CA GLN A 271 -13.26 -3.03 -19.91
C GLN A 271 -13.64 -2.23 -21.16
N ARG A 272 -14.09 -2.94 -22.20
CA ARG A 272 -14.59 -2.37 -23.46
C ARG A 272 -15.89 -3.04 -23.86
N ILE A 273 -16.88 -2.21 -24.17
CA ILE A 273 -18.15 -2.66 -24.73
C ILE A 273 -18.15 -2.27 -26.20
N VAL A 274 -18.33 -3.26 -27.07
CA VAL A 274 -18.39 -3.06 -28.52
C VAL A 274 -19.80 -3.35 -29.00
N SER A 275 -20.46 -2.32 -29.53
CA SER A 275 -21.77 -2.46 -30.16
C SER A 275 -21.63 -3.22 -31.48
N LEU A 276 -22.52 -4.19 -31.71
CA LEU A 276 -22.48 -5.04 -32.90
C LEU A 276 -23.62 -4.64 -33.85
N PRO A 277 -23.31 -4.24 -35.09
CA PRO A 277 -24.32 -3.96 -36.11
C PRO A 277 -25.22 -5.17 -36.38
N LEU A 278 -26.42 -4.94 -36.92
CA LEU A 278 -27.33 -6.02 -37.30
C LEU A 278 -26.83 -6.76 -38.55
N GLU A 279 -26.05 -6.07 -39.38
CA GLU A 279 -25.45 -6.55 -40.62
C GLU A 279 -24.22 -7.43 -40.38
N ALA A 280 -23.66 -7.42 -39.18
CA ALA A 280 -22.49 -8.23 -38.83
C ALA A 280 -22.86 -9.72 -38.80
N GLN A 281 -22.32 -10.48 -39.75
CA GLN A 281 -22.54 -11.92 -39.88
C GLN A 281 -21.42 -12.74 -39.25
N HIS A 282 -20.18 -12.23 -39.26
CA HIS A 282 -18.98 -12.87 -38.72
C HIS A 282 -18.14 -11.85 -37.96
N ILE A 283 -17.47 -12.29 -36.89
CA ILE A 283 -16.54 -11.46 -36.11
C ILE A 283 -15.12 -12.01 -36.30
N GLU A 284 -14.23 -11.13 -36.72
CA GLU A 284 -12.80 -11.39 -36.78
C GLU A 284 -12.07 -10.51 -35.76
N LEU A 285 -11.49 -11.12 -34.74
CA LEU A 285 -10.68 -10.44 -33.73
C LEU A 285 -9.23 -10.44 -34.20
N VAL A 286 -8.66 -9.26 -34.47
CA VAL A 286 -7.25 -9.13 -34.82
C VAL A 286 -6.51 -8.62 -33.59
N THR A 287 -5.59 -9.41 -33.02
CA THR A 287 -4.98 -9.06 -31.72
C THR A 287 -3.51 -9.46 -31.59
N ASN A 288 -2.74 -8.65 -30.86
CA ASN A 288 -1.38 -9.00 -30.45
C ASN A 288 -1.32 -9.79 -29.13
N VAL A 289 -2.46 -10.05 -28.48
CA VAL A 289 -2.53 -10.88 -27.28
C VAL A 289 -2.58 -12.36 -27.69
N PRO A 290 -1.70 -13.23 -27.15
CA PRO A 290 -1.64 -14.65 -27.52
C PRO A 290 -2.98 -15.38 -27.33
N ALA A 291 -3.32 -16.28 -28.24
CA ALA A 291 -4.63 -16.95 -28.27
C ALA A 291 -4.93 -17.77 -27.00
N GLU A 292 -3.90 -18.32 -26.36
CA GLU A 292 -3.98 -19.06 -25.09
C GLU A 292 -4.48 -18.21 -23.91
N ASN A 293 -4.38 -16.88 -24.02
CA ASN A 293 -4.79 -15.94 -22.98
C ASN A 293 -6.25 -15.49 -23.12
N TRP A 294 -6.98 -16.00 -24.11
CA TRP A 294 -8.38 -15.66 -24.36
C TRP A 294 -9.33 -16.70 -23.78
N ALA A 295 -10.22 -16.26 -22.90
CA ALA A 295 -11.38 -17.01 -22.43
C ALA A 295 -12.64 -16.44 -23.11
N VAL A 296 -13.26 -17.22 -23.99
CA VAL A 296 -14.47 -16.80 -24.72
C VAL A 296 -15.72 -17.43 -24.11
N GLU A 297 -16.68 -16.60 -23.73
CA GLU A 297 -17.98 -17.00 -23.19
C GLU A 297 -19.11 -16.54 -24.11
N PHE A 298 -19.95 -17.47 -24.56
CA PHE A 298 -21.13 -17.13 -25.35
C PHE A 298 -22.33 -16.91 -24.44
N THR A 299 -22.90 -15.70 -24.49
CA THR A 299 -23.98 -15.26 -23.58
C THR A 299 -25.10 -14.57 -24.34
N ASN A 300 -26.30 -14.50 -23.74
CA ASN A 300 -27.48 -13.86 -24.33
C ASN A 300 -27.40 -12.33 -24.17
N ILE A 301 -26.45 -11.73 -24.87
CA ILE A 301 -26.23 -10.28 -24.94
C ILE A 301 -26.24 -9.84 -26.40
N ASP A 302 -26.53 -8.56 -26.66
CA ASP A 302 -26.59 -8.01 -28.03
C ASP A 302 -25.31 -7.25 -28.43
N HIS A 303 -24.40 -7.09 -27.49
CA HIS A 303 -23.10 -6.41 -27.65
C HIS A 303 -21.98 -7.35 -27.22
N LEU A 304 -20.74 -6.99 -27.53
CA LEU A 304 -19.56 -7.71 -27.08
C LEU A 304 -18.96 -6.99 -25.87
N ILE A 305 -18.61 -7.75 -24.82
CA ILE A 305 -17.89 -7.23 -23.65
C ILE A 305 -16.51 -7.86 -23.63
N MET A 306 -15.49 -7.03 -23.55
CA MET A 306 -14.09 -7.44 -23.49
C MET A 306 -13.47 -6.89 -22.21
N ASP A 307 -13.05 -7.80 -21.35
CA ASP A 307 -12.37 -7.51 -20.10
C ASP A 307 -10.94 -8.03 -20.20
N LEU A 308 -9.99 -7.11 -20.36
CA LEU A 308 -8.56 -7.42 -20.35
C LEU A 308 -7.97 -7.08 -18.99
N GLN A 309 -7.31 -8.06 -18.38
CA GLN A 309 -6.54 -7.90 -17.16
C GLN A 309 -5.06 -8.12 -17.43
N ALA A 310 -4.24 -7.16 -17.01
CA ALA A 310 -2.80 -7.19 -17.12
C ALA A 310 -2.20 -7.14 -15.71
N ASN A 311 -1.45 -8.18 -15.33
CA ASN A 311 -0.86 -8.29 -13.99
C ASN A 311 0.58 -8.82 -14.01
N GLY A 312 1.35 -8.57 -12.95
CA GLY A 312 2.73 -9.01 -12.85
C GLY A 312 3.59 -8.02 -12.07
N PHE A 313 4.78 -7.71 -12.58
CA PHE A 313 5.68 -6.73 -12.01
C PHE A 313 6.04 -5.66 -13.03
N ALA A 314 6.11 -4.40 -12.60
CA ALA A 314 6.47 -3.30 -13.48
C ALA A 314 7.32 -2.24 -12.78
N PHE A 315 8.22 -1.64 -13.54
CA PHE A 315 9.00 -0.51 -13.09
C PHE A 315 8.09 0.69 -12.78
N PRO A 316 8.42 1.56 -11.81
CA PRO A 316 7.64 2.77 -11.53
C PRO A 316 7.39 3.59 -12.81
N ALA A 317 6.18 4.12 -12.93
CA ALA A 317 5.66 4.84 -14.09
C ALA A 317 5.41 4.01 -15.37
N SER A 318 5.57 2.69 -15.34
CA SER A 318 5.12 1.84 -16.46
C SER A 318 3.60 1.90 -16.62
N GLN A 319 3.13 1.84 -17.87
CA GLN A 319 1.74 1.95 -18.27
C GLN A 319 1.34 0.80 -19.17
N HIS A 320 0.06 0.46 -19.09
CA HIS A 320 -0.58 -0.53 -19.93
C HIS A 320 -1.86 0.11 -20.46
N ASP A 321 -2.02 0.10 -21.78
CA ASP A 321 -3.13 0.67 -22.50
C ASP A 321 -3.74 -0.35 -23.45
N LEU A 322 -5.04 -0.21 -23.70
CA LEU A 322 -5.77 -1.08 -24.61
C LEU A 322 -6.49 -0.22 -25.65
N ASP A 323 -6.04 -0.34 -26.89
CA ASP A 323 -6.65 0.28 -28.05
C ASP A 323 -7.56 -0.73 -28.74
N VAL A 324 -8.84 -0.40 -28.85
CA VAL A 324 -9.84 -1.21 -29.55
C VAL A 324 -10.39 -0.41 -30.72
N GLY A 325 -10.17 -0.91 -31.93
CA GLY A 325 -10.73 -0.38 -33.18
C GLY A 325 -11.77 -1.34 -33.74
N THR A 326 -12.77 -0.81 -34.43
CA THR A 326 -13.83 -1.61 -35.06
C THR A 326 -14.06 -1.14 -36.48
N GLU A 327 -14.07 -2.08 -37.42
CA GLU A 327 -14.36 -1.81 -38.83
C GLU A 327 -15.32 -2.88 -39.36
N LEU A 328 -16.34 -2.47 -40.11
CA LEU A 328 -17.30 -3.38 -40.72
C LEU A 328 -17.02 -3.45 -42.22
N SER A 329 -16.69 -4.64 -42.73
CA SER A 329 -16.52 -4.84 -44.16
C SER A 329 -17.86 -4.84 -44.90
N SER A 330 -17.82 -4.55 -46.20
CA SER A 330 -18.99 -4.65 -47.08
C SER A 330 -19.56 -6.07 -47.18
N GLU A 331 -18.81 -7.09 -46.77
CA GLU A 331 -19.22 -8.51 -46.75
C GLU A 331 -19.86 -8.92 -45.41
N GLY A 332 -20.05 -7.98 -44.49
CA GLY A 332 -20.66 -8.25 -43.17
C GLY A 332 -19.68 -8.88 -42.17
N ILE A 333 -18.38 -8.82 -42.42
CA ILE A 333 -17.35 -9.22 -41.45
C ILE A 333 -17.03 -8.01 -40.59
N MET A 334 -17.27 -8.14 -39.28
CA MET A 334 -16.88 -7.13 -38.31
C MET A 334 -15.47 -7.45 -37.80
N GLN A 335 -14.51 -6.64 -38.21
CA GLN A 335 -13.15 -6.71 -37.71
C GLN A 335 -13.03 -5.87 -36.43
N ILE A 336 -12.50 -6.49 -35.37
CA ILE A 336 -12.22 -5.81 -34.11
C ILE A 336 -10.72 -5.92 -33.88
N LEU A 337 -10.02 -4.80 -34.02
CA LEU A 337 -8.60 -4.70 -33.73
C LEU A 337 -8.42 -4.49 -32.23
N VAL A 338 -7.69 -5.38 -31.57
CA VAL A 338 -7.41 -5.35 -30.13
C VAL A 338 -5.91 -5.29 -29.94
N ASN A 339 -5.41 -4.09 -29.70
CA ASN A 339 -3.97 -3.83 -29.54
C ASN A 339 -3.66 -3.49 -28.08
N SER A 340 -3.02 -4.43 -27.39
CA SER A 340 -2.48 -4.22 -26.06
C SER A 340 -1.11 -3.56 -26.14
N LYS A 341 -0.95 -2.40 -25.49
CA LYS A 341 0.27 -1.60 -25.55
C LYS A 341 0.87 -1.42 -24.18
N THR A 342 2.16 -1.66 -24.07
CA THR A 342 2.94 -1.44 -22.85
C THR A 342 3.96 -0.33 -23.04
N VAL A 343 4.03 0.60 -22.10
CA VAL A 343 5.09 1.63 -22.03
C VAL A 343 5.86 1.44 -20.74
N GLY A 344 7.17 1.23 -20.84
CA GLY A 344 8.05 1.03 -19.67
C GLY A 344 8.68 -0.36 -19.66
N TYR A 345 9.04 -0.83 -18.47
CA TYR A 345 9.73 -2.10 -18.28
C TYR A 345 8.94 -3.02 -17.35
N PHE A 346 8.63 -4.21 -17.87
CA PHE A 346 7.88 -5.24 -17.17
C PHE A 346 8.75 -6.51 -17.07
N PRO A 347 9.36 -6.79 -15.90
CA PRO A 347 10.07 -8.04 -15.69
C PRO A 347 9.21 -9.28 -15.91
N GLU A 348 7.92 -9.16 -15.63
CA GLU A 348 6.92 -10.22 -15.77
C GLU A 348 5.56 -9.53 -16.01
N LEU A 349 4.89 -9.90 -17.09
CA LEU A 349 3.56 -9.41 -17.42
C LEU A 349 2.74 -10.59 -17.96
N HIS A 350 1.61 -10.84 -17.32
CA HIS A 350 0.61 -11.78 -17.77
C HIS A 350 -0.63 -11.00 -18.15
N GLU A 351 -1.15 -11.30 -19.33
CA GLU A 351 -2.37 -10.72 -19.85
C GLU A 351 -3.41 -11.82 -19.97
N GLY A 352 -4.64 -11.56 -19.54
CA GLY A 352 -5.77 -12.44 -19.72
C GLY A 352 -6.95 -11.63 -20.26
N VAL A 353 -7.62 -12.16 -21.28
CA VAL A 353 -8.79 -11.53 -21.89
C VAL A 353 -9.99 -12.42 -21.69
N THR A 354 -11.01 -11.91 -21.01
CA THR A 354 -12.34 -12.53 -20.96
C THR A 354 -13.21 -11.82 -21.98
N LEU A 355 -13.74 -12.57 -22.94
CA LEU A 355 -14.56 -12.07 -24.01
C LEU A 355 -15.96 -12.67 -23.93
N LYS A 356 -16.97 -11.82 -23.68
CA LYS A 356 -18.37 -12.21 -23.75
C LYS A 356 -18.93 -11.83 -25.11
N VAL A 357 -19.42 -12.83 -25.83
CA VAL A 357 -19.91 -12.69 -27.21
C VAL A 357 -21.36 -13.14 -27.28
N PRO A 358 -22.22 -12.49 -28.09
CA PRO A 358 -23.56 -13.00 -28.35
C PRO A 358 -23.55 -14.43 -28.89
N VAL A 359 -24.47 -15.27 -28.42
CA VAL A 359 -24.61 -16.68 -28.87
C VAL A 359 -24.72 -16.82 -30.39
N ARG A 360 -25.28 -15.81 -31.10
CA ARG A 360 -25.39 -15.81 -32.57
C ARG A 360 -24.05 -15.92 -33.31
N PHE A 361 -22.92 -15.64 -32.65
CA PHE A 361 -21.57 -15.75 -33.21
C PHE A 361 -20.77 -16.97 -32.74
N GLN A 362 -21.40 -17.95 -32.05
CA GLN A 362 -20.70 -19.12 -31.49
C GLN A 362 -19.83 -19.91 -32.48
N HIS A 363 -20.24 -19.95 -33.74
CA HIS A 363 -19.50 -20.60 -34.82
C HIS A 363 -19.00 -19.60 -35.87
N ARG A 364 -19.01 -18.31 -35.55
CA ARG A 364 -18.70 -17.19 -36.45
C ARG A 364 -17.78 -16.17 -35.79
N LEU A 365 -16.86 -16.68 -34.97
CA LEU A 365 -15.82 -15.93 -34.30
C LEU A 365 -14.47 -16.54 -34.71
N SER A 366 -13.60 -15.71 -35.29
CA SER A 366 -12.22 -16.08 -35.56
C SER A 366 -11.27 -15.15 -34.80
N LEU A 367 -10.17 -15.70 -34.30
CA LEU A 367 -9.10 -14.96 -33.65
C LEU A 367 -7.85 -15.02 -34.55
N THR A 368 -7.43 -13.86 -35.04
CA THR A 368 -6.32 -13.69 -35.97
C THR A 368 -5.19 -12.93 -35.27
N PRO A 369 -3.93 -13.42 -35.29
CA PRO A 369 -2.81 -12.67 -34.72
C PRO A 369 -2.55 -11.36 -35.47
N LEU A 370 -2.30 -10.28 -34.73
CA LEU A 370 -1.82 -9.02 -35.28
C LEU A 370 -0.34 -9.22 -35.66
N LEU A 371 -0.06 -9.18 -36.96
CA LEU A 371 1.31 -9.26 -37.48
C LEU A 371 2.11 -8.00 -37.04
N PRO A 372 3.41 -8.17 -36.70
CA PRO A 372 4.24 -7.12 -36.11
C PRO A 372 4.51 -5.92 -37.02
#